data_AF-A0AAD5LL94-F1
#
_entry.id   AF-A0AAD5LL94-F1
#
_cell.length_a   1.000
_cell.length_b   1.000
_cell.length_c   1.000
_cell.angle_alpha   90.00
_cell.angle_beta   90.00
_cell.angle_gamma   90.00
#
_symmetry.space_group_name_H-M   'P 1'
#
loop_
_entity.id
_entity.type
_entity.pdbx_description
1 polymer ?
#
loop_
_entity_poly.entity_id
_entity_poly.type
_entity_poly.pdbx_seq_one_letter_code
_entity_poly.pdbx_strand_id
1 'polypeptide(L)'
;MLRVSALVLLPCIALSAAAAVLVDRAFGEARRQRKSCDCEDGECCNTSATPTERRYTLPHAHVAHWPPRNGQCDPRWSELAPLRGPEHARSSFGKLILLRHGQSVWNRKPQKPSELWRYAGSIDIPLSDVGIQEAIEAGKHLEFTPIDVVFCSQMDRARATMSLALSQHSSKKTPVVQHHSPLDAPRFEGVNDESPYDFIIPVFVSPALNERNFGDLQGVPSTRHTVLFDKEQIRKIRNDYRTKFPGVNGESCADIHERTIPFFNEFIVPHLKEGRNVLVSTHGFVIRTLIKHLDNMSEEEFNDQMKLEKTAPDRCLLLAPTGVPIMYQYENGEFCKVAQSRRDRAESLSRSSAPY
;
A
#
# COMPACT_ATOMS: atom_id res chain seq x y z
N MET A 1 -18.86 -61.91 5.01
CA MET A 1 -19.21 -63.29 4.62
C MET A 1 -20.56 -63.27 3.91
N LEU A 2 -20.60 -63.85 2.70
CA LEU A 2 -21.77 -64.17 1.84
C LEU A 2 -22.71 -63.03 1.40
N ARG A 3 -22.63 -62.67 0.10
CA ARG A 3 -23.68 -62.96 -0.88
C ARG A 3 -23.15 -62.84 -2.32
N VAL A 4 -23.62 -63.77 -3.14
CA VAL A 4 -23.24 -64.13 -4.50
C VAL A 4 -24.15 -63.43 -5.52
N SER A 5 -23.65 -63.16 -6.73
CA SER A 5 -24.29 -63.22 -8.07
C SER A 5 -23.93 -61.99 -8.93
N ALA A 6 -23.67 -62.05 -10.25
CA ALA A 6 -23.35 -63.09 -11.23
C ALA A 6 -23.08 -62.38 -12.58
N LEU A 7 -22.07 -62.86 -13.36
CA LEU A 7 -22.03 -63.01 -14.83
C LEU A 7 -22.26 -61.76 -15.77
N VAL A 8 -21.58 -61.48 -16.89
CA VAL A 8 -21.02 -62.28 -18.02
C VAL A 8 -19.96 -61.46 -18.80
N LEU A 9 -19.01 -62.16 -19.45
CA LEU A 9 -17.93 -61.71 -20.35
C LEU A 9 -18.35 -61.41 -21.82
N LEU A 10 -17.75 -60.35 -22.42
CA LEU A 10 -17.13 -60.18 -23.79
C LEU A 10 -17.86 -60.70 -25.09
N PRO A 11 -17.36 -60.43 -26.33
CA PRO A 11 -17.05 -59.15 -27.03
C PRO A 11 -17.55 -59.11 -28.52
N CYS A 12 -17.27 -57.98 -29.21
CA CYS A 12 -17.03 -57.75 -30.66
C CYS A 12 -17.79 -58.55 -31.75
N ILE A 13 -18.37 -57.83 -32.73
CA ILE A 13 -18.28 -58.08 -34.19
C ILE A 13 -18.63 -56.80 -34.96
N ALA A 14 -17.90 -56.55 -36.04
CA ALA A 14 -17.97 -55.38 -36.93
C ALA A 14 -18.84 -55.63 -38.19
N LEU A 15 -19.04 -54.53 -38.94
CA LEU A 15 -19.14 -54.39 -40.42
C LEU A 15 -20.49 -54.09 -41.11
N SER A 16 -20.34 -53.22 -42.12
CA SER A 16 -21.13 -52.99 -43.36
C SER A 16 -22.26 -51.93 -43.26
N ALA A 17 -22.55 -51.08 -44.24
CA ALA A 17 -22.03 -50.86 -45.60
C ALA A 17 -22.40 -49.44 -46.08
N ALA A 18 -21.73 -49.01 -47.16
CA ALA A 18 -21.84 -47.74 -47.87
C ALA A 18 -23.16 -47.54 -48.65
N ALA A 19 -23.49 -46.26 -48.91
CA ALA A 19 -24.25 -45.85 -50.09
C ALA A 19 -23.87 -44.41 -50.49
N ALA A 20 -23.45 -44.25 -51.75
CA ALA A 20 -23.20 -42.97 -52.42
C ALA A 20 -24.29 -42.72 -53.46
N VAL A 21 -24.80 -41.49 -53.57
CA VAL A 21 -25.54 -40.99 -54.73
C VAL A 21 -25.11 -39.54 -55.02
N LEU A 22 -24.96 -39.27 -56.31
CA LEU A 22 -24.33 -38.14 -56.99
C LEU A 22 -25.33 -37.03 -57.40
N VAL A 23 -24.77 -35.83 -57.64
CA VAL A 23 -25.20 -34.72 -58.54
C VAL A 23 -26.31 -33.78 -58.04
N ASP A 24 -25.96 -32.50 -57.80
CA ASP A 24 -26.40 -31.44 -58.73
C ASP A 24 -25.50 -30.19 -58.75
N ARG A 25 -25.27 -29.68 -59.96
CA ARG A 25 -24.55 -28.45 -60.30
C ARG A 25 -25.58 -27.35 -60.47
N ALA A 26 -25.46 -26.24 -59.75
CA ALA A 26 -26.09 -24.99 -60.15
C ALA A 26 -25.10 -23.83 -60.00
N PHE A 27 -24.69 -23.32 -61.15
CA PHE A 27 -23.97 -22.06 -61.34
C PHE A 27 -24.80 -20.88 -60.81
N GLY A 28 -24.12 -19.95 -60.13
CA GLY A 28 -24.67 -18.68 -59.69
C GLY A 28 -23.56 -17.69 -59.43
N GLU A 29 -22.91 -17.23 -60.50
CA GLU A 29 -21.95 -16.13 -60.48
C GLU A 29 -22.63 -14.85 -60.00
N ALA A 30 -22.22 -14.34 -58.84
CA ALA A 30 -22.46 -12.95 -58.46
C ALA A 30 -21.11 -12.28 -58.18
N ARG A 31 -20.68 -11.49 -59.17
CA ARG A 31 -19.59 -10.50 -59.13
C ARG A 31 -19.43 -9.86 -57.75
N ARG A 32 -18.30 -10.12 -57.08
CA ARG A 32 -17.75 -9.16 -56.10
C ARG A 32 -16.83 -8.20 -56.84
N GLN A 33 -17.31 -6.97 -57.00
CA GLN A 33 -16.45 -5.82 -57.29
C GLN A 33 -15.34 -5.78 -56.23
N ARG A 34 -14.08 -5.80 -56.68
CA ARG A 34 -12.92 -5.45 -55.86
C ARG A 34 -13.13 -4.01 -55.38
N LYS A 35 -13.36 -3.82 -54.08
CA LYS A 35 -13.04 -2.54 -53.45
C LYS A 35 -11.52 -2.45 -53.41
N SER A 36 -10.97 -1.47 -54.11
CA SER A 36 -9.58 -1.06 -53.94
C SER A 36 -9.39 -0.64 -52.48
N CYS A 37 -8.40 -1.23 -51.82
CA CYS A 37 -7.85 -0.68 -50.60
C CYS A 37 -6.76 0.32 -51.01
N ASP A 38 -6.98 1.60 -50.70
CA ASP A 38 -5.92 2.61 -50.72
C ASP A 38 -5.08 2.40 -49.46
N CYS A 39 -4.04 1.59 -49.59
CA CYS A 39 -2.94 1.53 -48.63
C CYS A 39 -1.69 2.00 -49.38
N GLU A 40 -1.31 3.27 -49.21
CA GLU A 40 0.09 3.65 -49.27
C GLU A 40 0.76 2.93 -48.09
N ASP A 41 1.87 2.25 -48.36
CA ASP A 41 2.61 1.35 -47.46
C ASP A 41 2.09 -0.10 -47.45
N GLY A 42 2.53 -0.85 -48.47
CA GLY A 42 2.17 -2.23 -48.76
C GLY A 42 2.69 -3.28 -47.78
N GLU A 43 2.12 -3.35 -46.58
CA GLU A 43 2.18 -4.54 -45.73
C GLU A 43 0.81 -4.88 -45.13
N CYS A 44 -0.01 -5.57 -45.92
CA CYS A 44 -1.11 -6.35 -45.38
C CYS A 44 -1.27 -7.64 -46.17
N CYS A 45 -1.52 -8.74 -45.42
CA CYS A 45 -1.94 -10.08 -45.84
C CYS A 45 -0.84 -11.17 -45.83
N ASN A 46 -0.63 -11.77 -44.66
CA ASN A 46 -0.55 -13.23 -44.55
C ASN A 46 -1.17 -13.70 -43.23
N THR A 47 -2.44 -14.11 -43.32
CA THR A 47 -3.20 -14.73 -42.22
C THR A 47 -3.13 -16.24 -42.34
N SER A 48 -2.35 -16.87 -41.47
CA SER A 48 -2.56 -18.27 -41.07
C SER A 48 -2.07 -18.47 -39.63
N ALA A 49 -2.89 -18.09 -38.65
CA ALA A 49 -2.66 -18.44 -37.25
C ALA A 49 -3.99 -18.80 -36.59
N THR A 50 -4.05 -20.01 -36.03
CA THR A 50 -5.15 -20.59 -35.28
C THR A 50 -5.41 -19.84 -33.95
N PRO A 51 -6.66 -19.74 -33.47
CA PRO A 51 -7.02 -18.83 -32.38
C PRO A 51 -6.94 -19.51 -31.00
N THR A 52 -5.75 -19.65 -30.42
CA THR A 52 -5.58 -19.89 -28.97
C THR A 52 -4.19 -19.44 -28.52
N GLU A 53 -3.99 -18.13 -28.36
CA GLU A 53 -2.99 -17.50 -27.47
C GLU A 53 -3.11 -15.97 -27.62
N ARG A 54 -3.89 -15.32 -26.76
CA ARG A 54 -3.84 -13.84 -26.67
C ARG A 54 -2.57 -13.45 -25.90
N ARG A 55 -1.45 -13.30 -26.62
CA ARG A 55 -0.31 -12.51 -26.14
C ARG A 55 -0.76 -11.05 -26.01
N TYR A 56 -0.95 -10.58 -24.79
CA TYR A 56 -1.03 -9.15 -24.52
C TYR A 56 0.32 -8.51 -24.87
N THR A 57 0.36 -7.79 -25.99
CA THR A 57 1.45 -6.86 -26.29
C THR A 57 1.00 -5.50 -25.77
N LEU A 58 1.69 -4.97 -24.76
CA LEU A 58 1.49 -3.61 -24.29
C LEU A 58 1.86 -2.64 -25.43
N PRO A 59 1.03 -1.63 -25.75
CA PRO A 59 1.40 -0.62 -26.74
C PRO A 59 2.65 0.12 -26.24
N HIS A 60 3.60 0.37 -27.14
CA HIS A 60 4.80 1.15 -26.86
C HIS A 60 4.38 2.54 -26.35
N ALA A 61 4.53 2.75 -25.05
CA ALA A 61 4.36 4.07 -24.46
C ALA A 61 5.40 5.00 -25.08
N HIS A 62 4.93 6.07 -25.71
CA HIS A 62 5.76 7.16 -26.17
C HIS A 62 6.56 7.71 -24.99
N VAL A 63 7.86 7.43 -24.96
CA VAL A 63 8.80 8.05 -24.03
C VAL A 63 9.01 9.49 -24.51
N ALA A 64 8.12 10.40 -24.12
CA ALA A 64 8.34 11.82 -24.28
C ALA A 64 9.44 12.26 -23.31
N HIS A 65 10.42 12.98 -23.85
CA HIS A 65 11.63 13.44 -23.17
C HIS A 65 11.34 14.24 -21.89
N TRP A 66 12.07 13.91 -20.82
CA TRP A 66 12.08 14.59 -19.51
C TRP A 66 13.03 15.81 -19.53
N PRO A 67 12.67 17.02 -19.06
CA PRO A 67 13.59 18.16 -18.96
C PRO A 67 14.46 18.10 -17.67
N PRO A 68 15.60 18.81 -17.61
CA PRO A 68 16.85 18.28 -17.06
C PRO A 68 17.01 18.31 -15.54
N ARG A 69 17.98 17.49 -15.10
CA ARG A 69 18.41 17.14 -13.72
C ARG A 69 19.03 18.29 -12.91
N ASN A 70 18.50 19.50 -13.00
CA ASN A 70 19.22 20.67 -12.50
C ASN A 70 18.48 21.37 -11.36
N GLY A 71 18.02 20.62 -10.34
CA GLY A 71 17.82 21.07 -8.95
C GLY A 71 17.13 22.41 -8.63
N GLN A 72 16.53 23.10 -9.59
CA GLN A 72 15.86 24.37 -9.42
C GLN A 72 14.36 24.13 -9.57
N CYS A 73 13.67 24.29 -8.45
CA CYS A 73 12.21 24.30 -8.41
C CYS A 73 11.71 25.54 -9.19
N ASP A 74 10.98 25.29 -10.29
CA ASP A 74 10.20 26.29 -11.06
C ASP A 74 9.40 27.26 -10.17
N PRO A 75 9.63 28.58 -10.18
CA PRO A 75 9.03 29.53 -9.22
C PRO A 75 7.48 29.62 -9.21
N ARG A 76 6.76 28.86 -10.06
CA ARG A 76 5.29 28.74 -10.05
C ARG A 76 4.70 27.80 -8.98
N TRP A 77 5.53 27.13 -8.16
CA TRP A 77 5.06 26.15 -7.15
C TRP A 77 4.13 26.73 -6.06
N SER A 78 4.22 28.02 -5.75
CA SER A 78 3.40 28.67 -4.71
C SER A 78 1.93 28.87 -5.12
N GLU A 79 1.59 28.72 -6.40
CA GLU A 79 0.23 28.90 -6.93
C GLU A 79 -0.57 27.57 -7.00
N LEU A 80 0.05 26.42 -6.70
CA LEU A 80 -0.51 25.07 -6.86
C LEU A 80 -1.19 24.52 -5.59
N ALA A 81 -1.96 25.37 -4.89
CA ALA A 81 -2.79 24.96 -3.76
C ALA A 81 -3.85 23.90 -4.19
N PRO A 82 -4.23 22.97 -3.29
CA PRO A 82 -4.74 21.66 -3.66
C PRO A 82 -6.15 21.71 -4.26
N LEU A 83 -6.36 20.85 -5.25
CA LEU A 83 -7.59 20.55 -5.98
C LEU A 83 -8.87 20.81 -5.16
N ARG A 84 -9.72 21.68 -5.71
CA ARG A 84 -11.08 21.94 -5.23
C ARG A 84 -11.95 20.71 -5.53
N GLY A 85 -12.04 19.79 -4.56
CA GLY A 85 -13.15 18.82 -4.49
C GLY A 85 -14.45 19.51 -4.05
N PRO A 86 -15.61 18.85 -4.16
CA PRO A 86 -16.90 19.45 -3.83
C PRO A 86 -16.90 20.00 -2.40
N GLU A 87 -17.40 21.23 -2.25
CA GLU A 87 -17.52 21.96 -1.00
C GLU A 87 -18.53 21.27 -0.07
N HIS A 88 -18.14 20.17 0.58
CA HIS A 88 -18.80 19.79 1.81
C HIS A 88 -18.51 20.84 2.87
N ALA A 89 -19.50 21.19 3.69
CA ALA A 89 -19.36 22.13 4.80
C ALA A 89 -18.13 21.72 5.63
N ARG A 90 -17.04 22.46 5.45
CA ARG A 90 -15.75 22.11 6.03
C ARG A 90 -15.88 22.18 7.55
N SER A 91 -15.46 21.11 8.21
CA SER A 91 -15.36 21.08 9.66
C SER A 91 -14.45 22.21 10.14
N SER A 92 -14.72 22.78 11.32
CA SER A 92 -13.82 23.77 11.93
C SER A 92 -12.46 23.19 12.31
N PHE A 93 -12.31 21.87 12.28
CA PHE A 93 -11.10 21.13 12.61
C PHE A 93 -10.80 20.04 11.57
N GLY A 94 -9.52 19.76 11.37
CA GLY A 94 -9.03 18.62 10.58
C GLY A 94 -8.83 17.38 11.46
N LYS A 95 -8.79 16.19 10.85
CA LYS A 95 -8.49 14.94 11.57
C LYS A 95 -7.28 14.27 10.95
N LEU A 96 -6.28 13.95 11.76
CA LEU A 96 -5.13 13.15 11.37
C LEU A 96 -5.32 11.72 11.86
N ILE A 97 -5.23 10.75 10.95
CA ILE A 97 -5.37 9.33 11.23
C ILE A 97 -4.06 8.65 10.87
N LEU A 98 -3.33 8.14 11.85
CA LEU A 98 -2.09 7.41 11.65
C LEU A 98 -2.38 5.90 11.66
N LEU A 99 -1.98 5.20 10.61
CA LEU A 99 -2.18 3.75 10.47
C LEU A 99 -0.85 3.06 10.20
N ARG A 100 -0.39 2.26 11.17
CA ARG A 100 0.75 1.37 10.95
C ARG A 100 0.30 0.20 10.09
N HIS A 101 1.14 -0.21 9.14
CA HIS A 101 0.93 -1.44 8.38
C HIS A 101 0.66 -2.65 9.30
N GLY A 102 -0.13 -3.61 8.81
CA GLY A 102 -0.32 -4.90 9.46
C GLY A 102 0.98 -5.72 9.54
N GLN A 103 1.00 -6.80 10.30
CA GLN A 103 2.14 -7.68 10.45
C GLN A 103 2.69 -8.12 9.07
N SER A 104 3.99 -7.92 8.83
CA SER A 104 4.65 -8.39 7.61
C SER A 104 5.13 -9.83 7.76
N VAL A 105 5.49 -10.47 6.65
CA VAL A 105 6.09 -11.83 6.67
C VAL A 105 7.32 -11.89 7.58
N TRP A 106 8.10 -10.81 7.68
CA TRP A 106 9.33 -10.77 8.48
C TRP A 106 9.12 -10.26 9.92
N ASN A 107 8.07 -9.49 10.18
CA ASN A 107 7.72 -9.03 11.53
C ASN A 107 6.76 -10.00 12.25
N ARG A 108 6.49 -11.18 11.69
CA ARG A 108 5.58 -12.15 12.31
C ARG A 108 6.15 -12.74 13.60
N LYS A 109 5.26 -13.03 14.54
CA LYS A 109 5.59 -13.86 15.71
C LYS A 109 5.79 -15.29 15.21
N PRO A 110 6.94 -15.94 15.46
CA PRO A 110 7.17 -17.33 15.05
C PRO A 110 6.08 -18.25 15.61
N GLN A 111 5.30 -18.90 14.75
CA GLN A 111 4.39 -19.98 15.17
C GLN A 111 4.96 -21.36 14.82
N LYS A 112 5.84 -21.41 13.82
CA LYS A 112 6.54 -22.62 13.38
C LYS A 112 8.06 -22.39 13.37
N PRO A 113 8.89 -23.44 13.53
CA PRO A 113 10.34 -23.30 13.47
C PRO A 113 10.89 -22.73 12.14
N SER A 114 10.14 -22.89 11.05
CA SER A 114 10.47 -22.31 9.74
C SER A 114 10.19 -20.81 9.63
N GLU A 115 9.42 -20.24 10.56
CA GLU A 115 9.08 -18.83 10.58
C GLU A 115 10.02 -18.08 11.52
N LEU A 116 10.88 -17.25 10.93
CA LEU A 116 11.85 -16.48 11.70
C LEU A 116 11.54 -15.00 11.59
N TRP A 117 11.55 -14.32 12.74
CA TRP A 117 11.50 -12.87 12.80
C TRP A 117 12.77 -12.29 12.17
N ARG A 118 12.63 -11.24 11.36
CA ARG A 118 13.73 -10.54 10.67
C ARG A 118 13.50 -9.03 10.70
N TYR A 119 14.58 -8.26 10.74
CA TYR A 119 14.51 -6.82 10.49
C TYR A 119 14.13 -6.57 9.03
N ALA A 120 12.96 -6.00 8.76
CA ALA A 120 12.56 -5.63 7.40
C ALA A 120 13.23 -4.32 6.95
N GLY A 121 13.06 -3.27 7.75
CA GLY A 121 13.58 -1.94 7.45
C GLY A 121 13.04 -1.42 6.11
N SER A 122 13.94 -0.98 5.25
CA SER A 122 13.66 -0.50 3.89
C SER A 122 13.42 -1.61 2.86
N ILE A 123 13.54 -2.89 3.23
CA ILE A 123 13.20 -4.00 2.33
C ILE A 123 11.70 -4.13 2.22
N ASP A 124 11.19 -4.24 0.99
CA ASP A 124 9.76 -4.30 0.73
C ASP A 124 9.21 -5.72 0.88
N ILE A 125 8.74 -6.00 2.09
CA ILE A 125 8.20 -7.30 2.50
C ILE A 125 6.68 -7.21 2.59
N PRO A 126 5.94 -8.16 1.99
CA PRO A 126 4.48 -8.16 2.01
C PRO A 126 3.91 -8.43 3.42
N LEU A 127 2.60 -8.22 3.54
CA LEU A 127 1.83 -8.60 4.73
C LEU A 127 1.83 -10.14 4.91
N SER A 128 1.75 -10.59 6.16
CA SER A 128 1.36 -11.96 6.48
C SER A 128 -0.17 -12.11 6.40
N ASP A 129 -0.68 -13.34 6.48
CA ASP A 129 -2.11 -13.59 6.57
C ASP A 129 -2.73 -12.88 7.79
N VAL A 130 -2.00 -12.86 8.91
CA VAL A 130 -2.38 -12.10 10.12
C VAL A 130 -2.41 -10.60 9.82
N GLY A 131 -1.38 -10.06 9.12
CA GLY A 131 -1.34 -8.66 8.76
C GLY A 131 -2.46 -8.22 7.81
N ILE A 132 -2.92 -9.11 6.93
CA ILE A 132 -4.10 -8.88 6.09
C ILE A 132 -5.36 -8.75 6.96
N GLN A 133 -5.54 -9.64 7.95
CA GLN A 133 -6.68 -9.55 8.87
C GLN A 133 -6.61 -8.28 9.73
N GLU A 134 -5.44 -7.92 10.25
CA GLU A 134 -5.24 -6.66 11.00
C GLU A 134 -5.61 -5.43 10.14
N ALA A 135 -5.29 -5.45 8.84
CA ALA A 135 -5.66 -4.37 7.92
C ALA A 135 -7.18 -4.28 7.68
N ILE A 136 -7.86 -5.43 7.55
CA ILE A 136 -9.32 -5.50 7.41
C ILE A 136 -10.00 -5.00 8.70
N GLU A 137 -9.51 -5.38 9.87
CA GLU A 137 -9.99 -4.90 11.16
C GLU A 137 -9.81 -3.39 11.32
N ALA A 138 -8.64 -2.86 10.92
CA ALA A 138 -8.40 -1.42 10.88
C ALA A 138 -9.45 -0.71 10.01
N GLY A 139 -9.80 -1.31 8.86
CA GLY A 139 -10.85 -0.82 7.98
C GLY A 139 -12.22 -0.74 8.64
N LYS A 140 -12.60 -1.75 9.44
CA LYS A 140 -13.85 -1.73 10.22
C LYS A 140 -13.85 -0.61 11.27
N HIS A 141 -12.70 -0.30 11.87
CA HIS A 141 -12.60 0.81 12.82
C HIS A 141 -12.71 2.17 12.13
N LEU A 142 -12.28 2.24 10.87
CA LEU A 142 -12.35 3.43 10.04
C LEU A 142 -13.65 3.53 9.22
N GLU A 143 -14.56 2.55 9.29
CA GLU A 143 -15.69 2.40 8.36
C GLU A 143 -16.51 3.67 8.14
N PHE A 144 -16.75 4.44 9.21
CA PHE A 144 -17.56 5.66 9.19
C PHE A 144 -16.74 6.93 9.47
N THR A 145 -15.40 6.83 9.52
CA THR A 145 -14.54 7.99 9.73
C THR A 145 -14.24 8.62 8.38
N PRO A 146 -14.74 9.83 8.06
CA PRO A 146 -14.47 10.44 6.76
C PRO A 146 -12.97 10.56 6.48
N ILE A 147 -12.57 10.27 5.25
CA ILE A 147 -11.19 10.35 4.77
C ILE A 147 -11.22 11.07 3.42
N ASP A 148 -10.54 12.21 3.36
CA ASP A 148 -10.54 13.08 2.20
C ASP A 148 -9.27 12.90 1.36
N VAL A 149 -8.15 12.54 2.00
CA VAL A 149 -6.86 12.33 1.35
C VAL A 149 -6.01 11.33 2.12
N VAL A 150 -5.18 10.58 1.41
CA VAL A 150 -4.24 9.62 2.00
C VAL A 150 -2.80 9.99 1.65
N PHE A 151 -1.92 9.92 2.63
CA PHE A 151 -0.48 9.88 2.43
C PHE A 151 0.05 8.51 2.82
N CYS A 152 0.89 7.92 1.98
CA CYS A 152 1.36 6.57 2.17
C CYS A 152 2.86 6.44 1.93
N SER A 153 3.49 5.50 2.62
CA SER A 153 4.84 5.03 2.27
C SER A 153 4.86 4.38 0.89
N GLN A 154 6.03 4.38 0.25
CA GLN A 154 6.27 3.63 -1.00
C GLN A 154 6.19 2.11 -0.83
N MET A 155 6.29 1.61 0.40
CA MET A 155 6.42 0.18 0.67
C MET A 155 5.08 -0.53 0.58
N ASP A 156 5.06 -1.68 -0.09
CA ASP A 156 3.85 -2.43 -0.42
C ASP A 156 3.06 -2.85 0.81
N ARG A 157 3.70 -3.17 1.94
CA ARG A 157 2.97 -3.49 3.19
C ARG A 157 2.10 -2.33 3.70
N ALA A 158 2.55 -1.08 3.54
CA ALA A 158 1.75 0.08 3.93
C ALA A 158 0.61 0.31 2.93
N ARG A 159 0.92 0.27 1.62
CA ARG A 159 -0.05 0.38 0.53
C ARG A 159 -1.14 -0.69 0.60
N ALA A 160 -0.77 -1.95 0.84
CA ALA A 160 -1.69 -3.07 0.99
C ALA A 160 -2.57 -2.90 2.22
N THR A 161 -1.99 -2.48 3.36
CA THR A 161 -2.79 -2.20 4.57
C THR A 161 -3.83 -1.11 4.31
N MET A 162 -3.41 0.00 3.69
CA MET A 162 -4.30 1.10 3.31
C MET A 162 -5.42 0.65 2.38
N SER A 163 -5.09 -0.11 1.33
CA SER A 163 -6.06 -0.58 0.34
C SER A 163 -7.08 -1.53 0.96
N LEU A 164 -6.63 -2.47 1.79
CA LEU A 164 -7.49 -3.40 2.51
C LEU A 164 -8.37 -2.66 3.53
N ALA A 165 -7.83 -1.71 4.29
CA ALA A 165 -8.60 -0.93 5.25
C ALA A 165 -9.69 -0.11 4.55
N LEU A 166 -9.35 0.62 3.48
CA LEU A 166 -10.32 1.43 2.74
C LEU A 166 -11.36 0.61 1.97
N SER A 167 -11.07 -0.64 1.61
CA SER A 167 -12.07 -1.54 1.03
C SER A 167 -13.25 -1.81 1.96
N GLN A 168 -13.07 -1.65 3.28
CA GLN A 168 -14.11 -1.81 4.28
C GLN A 168 -14.88 -0.51 4.55
N HIS A 169 -14.46 0.61 3.96
CA HIS A 169 -15.04 1.92 4.25
C HIS A 169 -16.45 2.08 3.68
N SER A 170 -17.34 2.74 4.43
CA SER A 170 -18.75 2.91 4.06
C SER A 170 -18.95 3.81 2.85
N SER A 171 -18.04 4.79 2.63
CA SER A 171 -18.12 5.75 1.52
C SER A 171 -18.06 5.12 0.11
N LYS A 172 -17.62 3.86 -0.01
CA LYS A 172 -17.39 3.15 -1.28
C LYS A 172 -16.42 3.85 -2.23
N LYS A 173 -15.71 4.88 -1.76
CA LYS A 173 -14.67 5.52 -2.54
C LYS A 173 -13.44 4.62 -2.62
N THR A 174 -12.75 4.68 -3.76
CA THR A 174 -11.58 3.88 -4.07
C THR A 174 -10.31 4.71 -3.88
N PRO A 175 -9.31 4.23 -3.12
CA PRO A 175 -8.02 4.89 -3.07
C PRO A 175 -7.30 4.80 -4.42
N VAL A 176 -6.91 5.95 -4.99
CA VAL A 176 -6.16 6.01 -6.24
C VAL A 176 -4.83 6.70 -6.02
N VAL A 177 -3.74 5.99 -6.31
CA VAL A 177 -2.38 6.53 -6.28
C VAL A 177 -2.24 7.60 -7.35
N GLN A 178 -1.85 8.79 -6.93
CA GLN A 178 -1.55 9.89 -7.83
C GLN A 178 -0.13 9.68 -8.38
N HIS A 179 -0.05 9.47 -9.70
CA HIS A 179 1.21 9.19 -10.40
C HIS A 179 1.91 10.45 -10.93
N HIS A 180 1.19 11.56 -11.01
CA HIS A 180 1.75 12.89 -11.29
C HIS A 180 2.27 13.51 -9.98
N SER A 181 2.78 14.75 -10.02
CA SER A 181 3.15 15.46 -8.80
C SER A 181 2.04 15.29 -7.74
N PRO A 182 2.34 15.18 -6.43
CA PRO A 182 1.31 15.14 -5.39
C PRO A 182 0.39 16.38 -5.36
N LEU A 183 0.63 17.37 -6.24
CA LEU A 183 -0.18 18.56 -6.43
C LEU A 183 -0.86 18.64 -7.82
N ASP A 184 -0.52 17.73 -8.74
CA ASP A 184 -1.08 17.74 -10.10
C ASP A 184 -2.40 16.96 -10.14
N ALA A 185 -3.42 17.57 -10.74
CA ALA A 185 -4.63 16.85 -11.09
C ALA A 185 -4.27 15.74 -12.10
N PRO A 186 -4.78 14.51 -11.92
CA PRO A 186 -4.74 13.53 -13.01
C PRO A 186 -5.53 14.12 -14.19
N ARG A 187 -4.91 14.17 -15.37
CA ARG A 187 -5.53 14.72 -16.58
C ARG A 187 -6.26 13.61 -17.33
N PHE A 188 -7.57 13.75 -17.48
CA PHE A 188 -8.38 12.89 -18.32
C PHE A 188 -8.90 13.71 -19.50
N GLU A 189 -8.67 13.22 -20.72
CA GLU A 189 -9.17 13.84 -21.95
C GLU A 189 -10.58 13.32 -22.26
N GLY A 190 -11.48 14.18 -22.73
CA GLY A 190 -12.82 13.78 -23.20
C GLY A 190 -13.82 13.40 -22.10
N VAL A 191 -13.64 13.89 -20.88
CA VAL A 191 -14.59 13.67 -19.78
C VAL A 191 -15.73 14.68 -19.84
N ASN A 192 -16.96 14.18 -19.95
CA ASN A 192 -18.20 14.98 -19.98
C ASN A 192 -18.90 15.07 -18.62
N ASP A 193 -18.32 14.49 -17.57
CA ASP A 193 -18.81 14.54 -16.19
C ASP A 193 -18.20 15.75 -15.47
N GLU A 194 -19.02 16.48 -14.71
CA GLU A 194 -18.60 17.65 -13.94
C GLU A 194 -17.82 17.25 -12.66
N SER A 195 -18.01 16.03 -12.14
CA SER A 195 -17.27 15.53 -10.96
C SER A 195 -16.80 14.07 -11.11
N PRO A 196 -15.87 13.79 -12.05
CA PRO A 196 -15.39 12.43 -12.33
C PRO A 196 -14.54 11.81 -11.20
N TYR A 197 -14.41 12.49 -10.05
CA TYR A 197 -13.55 12.09 -8.94
C TYR A 197 -14.29 11.78 -7.64
N ASP A 198 -15.63 11.87 -7.62
CA ASP A 198 -16.40 11.69 -6.38
C ASP A 198 -16.22 10.31 -5.75
N PHE A 199 -15.93 9.29 -6.57
CA PHE A 199 -15.66 7.92 -6.14
C PHE A 199 -14.20 7.68 -5.75
N ILE A 200 -13.33 8.70 -5.75
CA ILE A 200 -11.89 8.54 -5.49
C ILE A 200 -11.51 9.15 -4.15
N ILE A 201 -10.57 8.50 -3.46
CA ILE A 201 -9.74 9.12 -2.42
C ILE A 201 -8.32 9.24 -2.99
N PRO A 202 -7.76 10.44 -3.15
CA PRO A 202 -6.40 10.60 -3.66
C PRO A 202 -5.37 10.05 -2.66
N VAL A 203 -4.41 9.28 -3.17
CA VAL A 203 -3.30 8.72 -2.41
C VAL A 203 -1.97 9.27 -2.91
N PHE A 204 -1.25 9.96 -2.04
CA PHE A 204 0.09 10.46 -2.30
C PHE A 204 1.13 9.57 -1.65
N VAL A 205 2.09 9.12 -2.44
CA VAL A 205 3.10 8.16 -2.00
C VAL A 205 4.46 8.85 -1.91
N SER A 206 5.16 8.70 -0.77
CA SER A 206 6.44 9.39 -0.55
C SER A 206 7.48 8.53 0.17
N PRO A 207 8.76 8.58 -0.25
CA PRO A 207 9.85 7.91 0.48
C PRO A 207 10.07 8.53 1.87
N ALA A 208 9.66 9.78 2.08
CA ALA A 208 9.73 10.45 3.38
C ALA A 208 8.97 9.68 4.48
N LEU A 209 7.99 8.85 4.09
CA LEU A 209 7.20 8.01 4.99
C LEU A 209 7.68 6.55 5.04
N ASN A 210 8.85 6.20 4.51
CA ASN A 210 9.38 4.83 4.57
C ASN A 210 9.88 4.48 5.98
N GLU A 211 9.89 3.18 6.32
CA GLU A 211 10.44 2.68 7.60
C GLU A 211 11.91 3.00 7.75
N ARG A 212 12.40 2.99 9.00
CA ARG A 212 13.82 3.04 9.34
C ARG A 212 14.62 2.01 8.56
N ASN A 213 15.67 2.43 7.87
CA ASN A 213 16.66 1.52 7.32
C ASN A 213 17.50 0.91 8.44
N PHE A 214 17.44 -0.41 8.60
CA PHE A 214 18.18 -1.12 9.64
C PHE A 214 19.61 -1.51 9.21
N GLY A 215 20.07 -1.01 8.05
CA GLY A 215 21.41 -1.25 7.52
C GLY A 215 21.72 -2.74 7.39
N ASP A 216 22.86 -3.15 7.94
CA ASP A 216 23.36 -4.53 7.86
C ASP A 216 22.49 -5.54 8.63
N LEU A 217 21.55 -5.08 9.47
CA LEU A 217 20.59 -5.97 10.14
C LEU A 217 19.44 -6.42 9.24
N GLN A 218 19.20 -5.75 8.10
CA GLN A 218 18.05 -6.08 7.25
C GLN A 218 18.12 -7.52 6.75
N GLY A 219 17.04 -8.28 6.95
CA GLY A 219 16.94 -9.69 6.58
C GLY A 219 17.60 -10.67 7.54
N VAL A 220 18.36 -10.20 8.54
CA VAL A 220 19.03 -11.07 9.52
C VAL A 220 17.96 -11.71 10.42
N PRO A 221 17.89 -13.06 10.45
CA PRO A 221 16.94 -13.77 11.29
C PRO A 221 17.29 -13.65 12.77
N SER A 222 16.28 -13.67 13.62
CA SER A 222 16.41 -13.58 15.08
C SER A 222 17.38 -14.59 15.68
N THR A 223 17.46 -15.79 15.12
CA THR A 223 18.40 -16.85 15.54
C THR A 223 19.87 -16.50 15.33
N ARG A 224 20.19 -15.54 14.46
CA ARG A 224 21.57 -15.13 14.17
C ARG A 224 21.94 -13.77 14.77
N HIS A 225 21.00 -13.05 15.39
CA HIS A 225 21.28 -11.72 15.96
C HIS A 225 22.42 -11.77 16.96
N THR A 226 22.37 -12.69 17.91
CA THR A 226 23.36 -12.79 19.01
C THR A 226 24.72 -13.29 18.56
N VAL A 227 24.78 -13.92 17.38
CA VAL A 227 26.03 -14.42 16.79
C VAL A 227 26.72 -13.31 16.01
N LEU A 228 25.93 -12.48 15.32
CA LEU A 228 26.43 -11.44 14.44
C LEU A 228 26.58 -10.08 15.15
N PHE A 229 25.84 -9.84 16.23
CA PHE A 229 25.72 -8.55 16.88
C PHE A 229 25.57 -8.69 18.40
N ASP A 230 26.17 -7.76 19.13
CA ASP A 230 26.00 -7.69 20.59
C ASP A 230 24.58 -7.21 20.97
N LYS A 231 23.97 -7.87 21.97
CA LYS A 231 22.59 -7.59 22.40
C LYS A 231 22.45 -6.21 23.02
N GLU A 232 23.41 -5.81 23.85
CA GLU A 232 23.37 -4.50 24.51
C GLU A 232 23.57 -3.39 23.49
N GLN A 233 24.45 -3.58 22.51
CA GLN A 233 24.61 -2.69 21.38
C GLN A 233 23.31 -2.54 20.57
N ILE A 234 22.65 -3.65 20.18
CA ILE A 234 21.36 -3.57 19.46
C ILE A 234 20.31 -2.83 20.29
N ARG A 235 20.22 -3.14 21.59
CA ARG A 235 19.28 -2.49 22.50
C ARG A 235 19.52 -0.98 22.57
N LYS A 236 20.79 -0.58 22.66
CA LYS A 236 21.20 0.83 22.63
C LYS A 236 20.81 1.50 21.32
N ILE A 237 21.16 0.93 20.17
CA ILE A 237 20.83 1.49 18.84
C ILE A 237 19.31 1.64 18.64
N ARG A 238 18.53 0.69 19.16
CA ARG A 238 17.06 0.72 19.02
C ARG A 238 16.41 1.82 19.86
N ASN A 239 16.92 2.05 21.07
CA ASN A 239 16.31 2.94 22.04
C ASN A 239 16.87 4.36 21.99
N ASP A 240 18.09 4.53 21.46
CA ASP A 240 18.73 5.84 21.32
C ASP A 240 18.28 6.56 20.04
N TYR A 241 17.96 7.85 20.18
CA TYR A 241 17.41 8.67 19.11
C TYR A 241 18.38 8.92 17.95
N ARG A 242 19.68 9.10 18.23
CA ARG A 242 20.67 9.55 17.24
C ARG A 242 21.58 8.44 16.75
N THR A 243 21.62 7.31 17.43
CA THR A 243 22.47 6.18 17.06
C THR A 243 21.93 5.51 15.79
N LYS A 244 22.77 5.45 14.75
CA LYS A 244 22.45 4.77 13.49
C LYS A 244 22.64 3.26 13.61
N PHE A 245 21.88 2.51 12.83
CA PHE A 245 22.16 1.10 12.62
C PHE A 245 23.47 0.90 11.84
N PRO A 246 24.21 -0.20 12.05
CA PRO A 246 25.44 -0.46 11.31
C PRO A 246 25.16 -0.63 9.81
N GLY A 247 26.15 -0.27 8.99
CA GLY A 247 26.06 -0.33 7.53
C GLY A 247 25.93 1.05 6.88
N VAL A 248 26.23 1.12 5.58
CA VAL A 248 26.32 2.39 4.82
C VAL A 248 25.00 3.17 4.82
N ASN A 249 23.87 2.47 4.83
CA ASN A 249 22.53 3.08 4.73
C ASN A 249 21.73 3.02 6.04
N GLY A 250 22.35 2.67 7.17
CA GLY A 250 21.64 2.58 8.45
C GLY A 250 21.13 3.95 8.90
N GLU A 251 19.85 4.03 9.26
CA GLU A 251 19.22 5.25 9.75
C GLU A 251 19.14 5.25 11.30
N SER A 252 19.13 6.44 11.88
CA SER A 252 18.72 6.76 13.25
C SER A 252 17.26 7.21 13.32
N CYS A 253 16.72 7.44 14.52
CA CYS A 253 15.41 8.11 14.63
C CYS A 253 15.50 9.58 14.21
N ALA A 254 16.65 10.23 14.42
CA ALA A 254 16.93 11.58 13.95
C ALA A 254 16.90 11.68 12.40
N ASP A 255 17.49 10.72 11.69
CA ASP A 255 17.44 10.73 10.21
C ASP A 255 15.99 10.61 9.69
N ILE A 256 15.15 9.80 10.35
CA ILE A 256 13.72 9.72 10.01
C ILE A 256 13.02 11.05 10.27
N HIS A 257 13.34 11.72 11.38
CA HIS A 257 12.80 13.03 11.70
C HIS A 257 13.12 14.05 10.62
N GLU A 258 14.38 14.10 10.19
CA GLU A 258 14.87 15.04 9.16
C GLU A 258 14.14 14.91 7.83
N ARG A 259 13.72 13.70 7.43
CA ARG A 259 12.92 13.52 6.19
C ARG A 259 11.41 13.58 6.41
N THR A 260 10.91 13.12 7.56
CA THR A 260 9.46 12.95 7.80
C THR A 260 8.80 14.27 8.17
N ILE A 261 9.41 15.05 9.06
CA ILE A 261 8.78 16.25 9.63
C ILE A 261 8.66 17.39 8.61
N PRO A 262 9.68 17.70 7.79
CA PRO A 262 9.50 18.67 6.71
C PRO A 262 8.38 18.27 5.75
N PHE A 263 8.36 17.01 5.32
CA PHE A 263 7.29 16.48 4.46
C PHE A 263 5.91 16.59 5.11
N PHE A 264 5.79 16.26 6.40
CA PHE A 264 4.55 16.35 7.15
C PHE A 264 4.04 17.80 7.22
N ASN A 265 4.91 18.76 7.56
CA ASN A 265 4.54 20.16 7.68
C ASN A 265 4.21 20.82 6.34
N GLU A 266 4.91 20.44 5.28
CA GLU A 266 4.74 21.01 3.95
C GLU A 266 3.52 20.43 3.22
N PHE A 267 3.26 19.12 3.34
CA PHE A 267 2.25 18.45 2.51
C PHE A 267 1.04 17.93 3.28
N ILE A 268 1.16 17.56 4.55
CA ILE A 268 0.05 16.97 5.33
C ILE A 268 -0.70 18.05 6.12
N VAL A 269 0.03 18.93 6.82
CA VAL A 269 -0.57 19.99 7.66
C VAL A 269 -1.48 20.95 6.90
N PRO A 270 -1.19 21.37 5.64
CA PRO A 270 -2.11 22.25 4.90
C PRO A 270 -3.51 21.65 4.71
N HIS A 271 -3.62 20.35 4.44
CA HIS A 271 -4.91 19.68 4.35
C HIS A 271 -5.68 19.69 5.68
N LEU A 272 -4.97 19.51 6.79
CA LEU A 272 -5.58 19.59 8.13
C LEU A 272 -6.07 21.01 8.44
N LYS A 273 -5.30 22.04 8.05
CA LYS A 273 -5.70 23.46 8.16
C LYS A 273 -6.95 23.79 7.35
N GLU A 274 -7.17 23.11 6.24
CA GLU A 274 -8.40 23.22 5.44
C GLU A 274 -9.60 22.45 6.04
N GLY A 275 -9.43 21.80 7.20
CA GLY A 275 -10.48 20.99 7.83
C GLY A 275 -10.66 19.61 7.19
N ARG A 276 -9.69 19.14 6.38
CA ARG A 276 -9.74 17.81 5.78
C ARG A 276 -9.34 16.71 6.78
N ASN A 277 -9.83 15.51 6.54
CA ASN A 277 -9.46 14.31 7.26
C ASN A 277 -8.38 13.55 6.47
N VAL A 278 -7.19 13.46 7.05
CA VAL A 278 -6.00 12.91 6.41
C VAL A 278 -5.65 11.55 7.02
N LEU A 279 -5.59 10.51 6.20
CA LEU A 279 -5.04 9.21 6.59
C LEU A 279 -3.56 9.12 6.20
N VAL A 280 -2.69 8.78 7.15
CA VAL A 280 -1.27 8.50 6.93
C VAL A 280 -1.00 7.02 7.17
N SER A 281 -0.79 6.25 6.11
CA SER A 281 -0.46 4.82 6.20
C SER A 281 1.05 4.58 6.06
N THR A 282 1.68 4.14 7.15
CA THR A 282 3.15 4.08 7.25
C THR A 282 3.61 3.02 8.26
N HIS A 283 4.78 3.22 8.88
CA HIS A 283 5.50 2.23 9.67
C HIS A 283 5.73 2.68 11.11
N GLY A 284 6.36 1.81 11.90
CA GLY A 284 6.47 1.97 13.35
C GLY A 284 7.30 3.19 13.74
N PHE A 285 8.51 3.34 13.20
CA PHE A 285 9.36 4.48 13.58
C PHE A 285 8.85 5.80 13.02
N VAL A 286 8.23 5.82 11.85
CA VAL A 286 7.60 7.02 11.29
C VAL A 286 6.49 7.52 12.19
N ILE A 287 5.58 6.64 12.65
CA ILE A 287 4.52 7.01 13.60
C ILE A 287 5.10 7.51 14.91
N ARG A 288 6.14 6.86 15.44
CA ARG A 288 6.81 7.30 16.68
C ARG A 288 7.41 8.68 16.53
N THR A 289 8.04 8.97 15.38
CA THR A 289 8.58 10.29 15.04
C THR A 289 7.48 11.34 14.96
N LEU A 290 6.34 11.00 14.35
CA LEU A 290 5.17 11.88 14.33
C LEU A 290 4.65 12.13 15.74
N ILE A 291 4.40 11.10 16.56
CA ILE A 291 3.95 11.25 17.95
C ILE A 291 4.91 12.14 18.74
N LYS A 292 6.23 11.91 18.62
CA LYS A 292 7.25 12.76 19.27
C LYS A 292 7.09 14.23 18.88
N HIS A 293 6.86 14.52 17.59
CA HIS A 293 6.68 15.87 17.09
C HIS A 293 5.36 16.50 17.56
N LEU A 294 4.25 15.76 17.46
CA LEU A 294 2.91 16.25 17.84
C LEU A 294 2.80 16.51 19.34
N ASP A 295 3.42 15.67 20.16
CA ASP A 295 3.40 15.77 21.63
C ASP A 295 4.56 16.64 22.17
N ASN A 296 5.33 17.33 21.30
CA ASN A 296 6.48 18.19 21.65
C ASN A 296 7.54 17.51 22.55
N MET A 297 7.75 16.22 22.36
CA MET A 297 8.61 15.40 23.20
C MET A 297 10.10 15.63 22.90
N SER A 298 10.90 15.80 23.95
CA SER A 298 12.37 15.88 23.88
C SER A 298 13.00 14.55 23.44
N GLU A 299 14.29 14.56 23.08
CA GLU A 299 15.00 13.32 22.76
C GLU A 299 15.18 12.41 23.99
N GLU A 300 15.35 12.99 25.18
CA GLU A 300 15.47 12.25 26.44
C GLU A 300 14.16 11.53 26.77
N GLU A 301 13.03 12.25 26.74
CA GLU A 301 11.71 11.66 26.95
C GLU A 301 11.41 10.58 25.90
N PHE A 302 11.78 10.81 24.63
CA PHE A 302 11.63 9.78 23.59
C PHE A 302 12.40 8.51 23.93
N ASN A 303 13.67 8.63 24.32
CA ASN A 303 14.50 7.49 24.69
C ASN A 303 13.91 6.73 25.90
N ASP A 304 13.36 7.45 26.88
CA ASP A 304 12.70 6.86 28.04
C ASP A 304 11.42 6.12 27.66
N GLN A 305 10.59 6.71 26.81
CA GLN A 305 9.38 6.06 26.28
C GLN A 305 9.70 4.81 25.46
N MET A 306 10.79 4.81 24.69
CA MET A 306 11.24 3.64 23.93
C MET A 306 11.68 2.46 24.83
N LYS A 307 12.19 2.73 26.03
CA LYS A 307 12.50 1.69 27.03
C LYS A 307 11.23 1.01 27.54
N LEU A 308 10.10 1.73 27.57
CA LEU A 308 8.81 1.23 28.05
C LEU A 308 8.06 0.38 27.02
N GLU A 309 8.32 0.55 25.72
CA GLU A 309 7.53 -0.07 24.63
C GLU A 309 7.27 -1.56 24.84
N LYS A 310 8.29 -2.32 25.28
CA LYS A 310 8.19 -3.77 25.47
C LYS A 310 7.95 -4.19 26.92
N THR A 311 8.32 -3.35 27.88
CA THR A 311 8.32 -3.69 29.32
C THR A 311 7.06 -3.22 30.04
N ALA A 312 6.52 -2.06 29.64
CA ALA A 312 5.32 -1.45 30.19
C ALA A 312 4.54 -0.71 29.06
N PRO A 313 3.99 -1.44 28.08
CA PRO A 313 3.33 -0.84 26.93
C PRO A 313 2.12 0.04 27.33
N ASP A 314 1.44 -0.29 28.43
CA ASP A 314 0.35 0.48 29.01
C ASP A 314 0.74 1.92 29.38
N ARG A 315 2.02 2.16 29.68
CA ARG A 315 2.59 3.46 30.03
C ARG A 315 3.36 4.13 28.90
N CYS A 316 3.54 3.45 27.77
CA CYS A 316 4.30 3.96 26.63
C CYS A 316 3.42 4.88 25.75
N LEU A 317 3.80 6.14 25.63
CA LEU A 317 3.10 7.13 24.79
C LEU A 317 3.40 6.93 23.30
N LEU A 318 4.56 6.35 22.98
CA LEU A 318 5.04 6.10 21.62
C LEU A 318 4.49 4.79 21.01
N LEU A 319 3.47 4.17 21.60
CA LEU A 319 2.93 2.93 21.02
C LEU A 319 2.41 3.15 19.59
N ALA A 320 2.93 2.35 18.67
CA ALA A 320 2.51 2.26 17.28
C ALA A 320 2.10 0.81 16.97
N PRO A 321 0.94 0.33 17.45
CA PRO A 321 0.45 -1.03 17.19
C PRO A 321 0.19 -1.28 15.69
N THR A 322 0.37 -2.51 15.22
CA THR A 322 0.04 -2.90 13.84
C THR A 322 -1.47 -2.83 13.62
N GLY A 323 -1.94 -2.21 12.54
CA GLY A 323 -3.36 -2.23 12.16
C GLY A 323 -4.37 -1.67 13.18
N VAL A 324 -3.94 -0.82 14.12
CA VAL A 324 -4.87 -0.06 14.98
C VAL A 324 -4.66 1.43 14.71
N PRO A 325 -5.69 2.16 14.23
CA PRO A 325 -5.57 3.59 13.96
C PRO A 325 -5.29 4.41 15.22
N ILE A 326 -4.44 5.43 15.10
CA ILE A 326 -4.22 6.47 16.11
C ILE A 326 -4.73 7.78 15.53
N MET A 327 -5.61 8.48 16.24
CA MET A 327 -6.27 9.68 15.73
C MET A 327 -5.88 10.92 16.52
N TYR A 328 -5.74 12.04 15.82
CA TYR A 328 -5.57 13.38 16.37
C TYR A 328 -6.59 14.32 15.72
N GLN A 329 -7.11 15.24 16.51
CA GLN A 329 -7.86 16.40 16.02
C GLN A 329 -6.89 17.57 15.88
N TYR A 330 -6.95 18.28 14.75
CA TYR A 330 -6.15 19.46 14.47
C TYR A 330 -7.04 20.69 14.45
N GLU A 331 -6.78 21.63 15.35
CA GLU A 331 -7.56 22.86 15.50
C GLU A 331 -6.62 24.02 15.92
N ASN A 332 -6.72 25.16 15.26
CA ASN A 332 -5.94 26.37 15.58
C ASN A 332 -4.42 26.20 15.70
N GLY A 333 -3.83 25.23 15.00
CA GLY A 333 -2.38 24.95 15.05
C GLY A 333 -1.97 23.90 16.08
N GLU A 334 -2.92 23.39 16.87
CA GLU A 334 -2.67 22.40 17.91
C GLU A 334 -3.19 21.01 17.51
N PHE A 335 -2.54 19.98 18.04
CA PHE A 335 -2.91 18.58 17.84
C PHE A 335 -3.38 17.97 19.15
N CYS A 336 -4.65 17.58 19.20
CA CYS A 336 -5.26 16.93 20.36
C CYS A 336 -5.45 15.44 20.06
N LYS A 337 -4.76 14.57 20.79
CA LYS A 337 -4.91 13.12 20.63
C LYS A 337 -6.32 12.68 20.99
N VAL A 338 -6.99 11.98 20.08
CA VAL A 338 -8.33 11.44 20.33
C VAL A 338 -8.18 10.18 21.19
N ALA A 339 -8.95 10.12 22.27
CA ALA A 339 -8.94 8.98 23.17
C ALA A 339 -9.38 7.70 22.43
N GLN A 340 -8.59 6.64 22.55
CA GLN A 340 -8.93 5.33 22.02
C GLN A 340 -10.08 4.71 22.81
N SER A 341 -10.93 3.94 22.15
CA SER A 341 -11.91 3.12 22.85
C SER A 341 -11.21 2.09 23.74
N ARG A 342 -11.90 1.56 24.76
CA ARG A 342 -11.34 0.49 25.61
C ARG A 342 -10.90 -0.72 24.79
N ARG A 343 -11.65 -1.04 23.73
CA ARG A 343 -11.33 -2.12 22.80
C ARG A 343 -10.06 -1.82 22.02
N ASP A 344 -9.98 -0.65 21.38
CA ASP A 344 -8.80 -0.25 20.59
C ASP A 344 -7.55 -0.18 21.46
N ARG A 345 -7.69 0.27 22.71
CA ARG A 345 -6.59 0.29 23.67
C ARG A 345 -6.13 -1.12 24.02
N ALA A 346 -7.05 -2.04 24.31
CA ALA A 346 -6.72 -3.43 24.58
C ALA A 346 -6.04 -4.12 23.38
N GLU A 347 -6.54 -3.88 22.16
CA GLU A 347 -5.91 -4.38 20.93
C GLU A 347 -4.53 -3.75 20.69
N SER A 348 -4.37 -2.45 20.95
CA SER A 348 -3.08 -1.77 20.86
C SER A 348 -2.04 -2.42 21.79
N LEU A 349 -2.45 -2.75 23.01
CA LEU A 349 -1.60 -3.41 24.00
C LEU A 349 -1.26 -4.84 23.56
N SER A 350 -2.25 -5.63 23.13
CA SER A 350 -2.02 -7.03 22.71
C SER A 350 -1.08 -7.15 21.51
N ARG A 351 -1.17 -6.20 20.56
CA ARG A 351 -0.30 -6.13 19.37
C ARG A 351 1.10 -5.59 19.68
N SER A 352 1.26 -4.81 20.74
CA SER A 352 2.54 -4.25 21.17
C SER A 352 3.32 -5.14 22.14
N SER A 353 2.64 -6.07 22.82
CA SER A 353 3.29 -7.05 23.69
C SER A 353 4.28 -7.92 22.91
N ALA A 354 5.51 -8.01 23.43
CA ALA A 354 6.57 -8.81 22.84
C ALA A 354 6.09 -10.26 22.64
N PRO A 355 6.44 -10.93 21.52
CA PRO A 355 6.51 -12.38 21.56
C PRO A 355 7.54 -12.74 22.63
N TYR A 356 7.11 -13.55 23.60
CA TYR A 356 7.85 -14.02 24.77
C TYR A 356 9.37 -14.15 24.58
#